data_AF-A0A519S859-F1
#
_entry.id   AF-A0A519S859-F1
#
_cell.length_a   1.000
_cell.length_b   1.000
_cell.length_c   1.000
_cell.angle_alpha   90.00
_cell.angle_beta   90.00
_cell.angle_gamma   90.00
#
_symmetry.space_group_name_H-M   'P 1'
#
loop_
_entity.id
_entity.type
_entity.pdbx_description
1 polymer ?
#
loop_
_entity_poly.entity_id
_entity_poly.type
_entity_poly.pdbx_seq_one_letter_code
_entity_poly.pdbx_strand_id
1 'polypeptide(L)'
;MKTSETPVRRPLSILLGGIALVGLAAGYCLGRAGGGGGGGHASSSHGYSSSHGSYSGQGDNGLMVMVLIFVIVAMLVYVAVQNLQLKTELNDKFIAVRNLTAELEKRDPLWDLQTMTSRVNEVFFKVQAAWTERNQDLARDCMSDPLYYRHKAQTDQMLATKTRNVLENIQLAEILVYSVSDYQDDARDTFAAQLTGSMIDYTVKQAHGYVTVGDRVNAEAFTEVWFFVRRNNQWLLNAIAPLATAEIISHGRSYSENQTNCGEESQTEQIKNEVNNGTVESPIW
;
A
#
# COMPACT_ATOMS: atom_id res chain seq x y z
N MET A 1 26.15 31.73 -26.14
CA MET A 1 27.07 30.57 -26.06
C MET A 1 26.26 29.32 -26.34
N LYS A 2 26.70 28.49 -27.28
CA LYS A 2 25.98 27.34 -27.81
C LYS A 2 26.39 26.11 -26.99
N THR A 3 25.48 25.53 -26.22
CA THR A 3 25.72 24.25 -25.53
C THR A 3 24.54 23.31 -25.77
N SER A 4 24.92 22.11 -26.19
CA SER A 4 24.11 21.01 -26.68
C SER A 4 23.24 20.37 -25.60
N GLU A 5 21.93 20.36 -25.82
CA GLU A 5 21.02 19.44 -25.14
C GLU A 5 21.13 18.05 -25.77
N THR A 6 21.45 17.04 -24.97
CA THR A 6 21.32 15.62 -25.33
C THR A 6 19.93 15.14 -24.91
N PRO A 7 19.14 14.52 -25.82
CA PRO A 7 17.80 14.06 -25.47
C PRO A 7 17.85 12.71 -24.74
N VAL A 8 17.43 12.71 -23.48
CA VAL A 8 17.11 11.49 -22.73
C VAL A 8 15.87 10.85 -23.36
N ARG A 9 16.07 9.72 -24.02
CA ARG A 9 15.00 8.89 -24.60
C ARG A 9 14.14 8.30 -23.48
N ARG A 10 12.95 8.86 -23.28
CA ARG A 10 11.86 8.26 -22.49
C ARG A 10 11.05 7.33 -23.40
N PRO A 11 10.79 6.05 -23.04
CA PRO A 11 9.78 5.29 -23.74
C PRO A 11 8.39 5.78 -23.30
N LEU A 12 7.75 6.47 -24.23
CA LEU A 12 6.40 7.01 -24.18
C LEU A 12 5.37 5.85 -24.04
N SER A 13 4.75 5.73 -22.87
CA SER A 13 3.62 4.84 -22.61
C SER A 13 2.32 5.54 -22.98
N ILE A 14 1.77 5.32 -24.18
CA ILE A 14 0.42 5.78 -24.57
C ILE A 14 -0.25 4.77 -25.53
N LEU A 15 -1.32 4.14 -25.00
CA LEU A 15 -2.62 3.79 -25.65
C LEU A 15 -2.61 2.77 -26.83
N LEU A 16 -3.61 1.92 -27.10
CA LEU A 16 -5.03 1.83 -26.75
C LEU A 16 -5.57 0.45 -27.22
N GLY A 17 -6.65 -0.07 -26.63
CA GLY A 17 -7.56 -0.99 -27.32
C GLY A 17 -8.19 -2.10 -26.46
N GLY A 18 -9.04 -1.76 -25.50
CA GLY A 18 -10.48 -2.13 -25.55
C GLY A 18 -10.75 -3.36 -24.68
N ILE A 19 -11.61 -3.33 -23.66
CA ILE A 19 -13.01 -2.94 -23.70
C ILE A 19 -13.40 -2.32 -22.35
N ALA A 20 -13.90 -1.09 -22.40
CA ALA A 20 -14.85 -0.59 -21.42
C ALA A 20 -16.24 -1.13 -21.81
N LEU A 21 -16.91 -1.84 -20.91
CA LEU A 21 -18.37 -1.92 -20.94
C LEU A 21 -18.90 -1.59 -19.55
N VAL A 22 -19.57 -0.44 -19.51
CA VAL A 22 -20.27 0.14 -18.38
C VAL A 22 -21.40 -0.79 -17.96
N GLY A 23 -21.34 -1.25 -16.70
CA GLY A 23 -22.48 -1.80 -15.97
C GLY A 23 -22.94 -0.78 -14.94
N LEU A 24 -23.84 0.11 -15.33
CA LEU A 24 -24.69 0.87 -14.42
C LEU A 24 -25.47 -0.10 -13.54
N ALA A 25 -25.08 -0.22 -12.27
CA ALA A 25 -25.95 -0.73 -11.22
C ALA A 25 -25.70 0.09 -9.96
N ALA A 26 -26.67 0.95 -9.66
CA ALA A 26 -26.74 1.72 -8.44
C ALA A 26 -26.65 0.83 -7.19
N GLY A 27 -25.90 1.29 -6.19
CA GLY A 27 -26.29 1.17 -4.80
C GLY A 27 -26.16 -0.19 -4.13
N TYR A 28 -24.94 -0.69 -3.97
CA TYR A 28 -24.59 -1.46 -2.77
C TYR A 28 -23.31 -0.91 -2.18
N CYS A 29 -23.47 -0.14 -1.10
CA CYS A 29 -22.38 0.29 -0.23
C CYS A 29 -21.73 -0.94 0.39
N LEU A 30 -20.70 -1.48 -0.25
CA LEU A 30 -19.75 -2.42 0.33
C LEU A 30 -18.40 -1.72 0.32
N GLY A 31 -18.22 -0.83 1.30
CA GLY A 31 -16.95 -0.16 1.55
C GLY A 31 -16.41 -0.67 2.87
N ARG A 32 -15.29 -1.40 2.83
CA ARG A 32 -14.37 -1.51 3.97
C ARG A 32 -13.62 -0.19 4.10
N ALA A 33 -13.08 0.12 5.27
CA ALA A 33 -12.37 1.38 5.53
C ALA A 33 -11.22 1.67 4.52
N GLY A 34 -10.63 0.63 3.91
CA GLY A 34 -9.58 0.74 2.91
C GLY A 34 -10.00 0.69 1.44
N GLY A 35 -11.25 0.43 1.06
CA GLY A 35 -11.70 0.47 -0.35
C GLY A 35 -10.98 -0.46 -1.34
N GLY A 36 -11.53 -1.64 -1.61
CA GLY A 36 -11.10 -2.53 -2.70
C GLY A 36 -12.28 -3.33 -3.25
N GLY A 37 -12.57 -3.21 -4.55
CA GLY A 37 -13.61 -3.96 -5.24
C GLY A 37 -13.08 -5.28 -5.80
N GLY A 38 -13.67 -6.40 -5.37
CA GLY A 38 -13.42 -7.74 -5.92
C GLY A 38 -14.41 -8.07 -7.05
N GLY A 39 -13.90 -8.47 -8.20
CA GLY A 39 -14.67 -9.06 -9.29
C GLY A 39 -15.07 -10.50 -8.97
N GLY A 40 -16.36 -10.80 -9.08
CA GLY A 40 -16.92 -12.12 -8.76
C GLY A 40 -16.52 -13.23 -9.73
N HIS A 41 -16.30 -14.42 -9.18
CA HIS A 41 -16.19 -15.67 -9.92
C HIS A 41 -17.58 -16.17 -10.32
N ALA A 42 -17.77 -16.46 -11.61
CA ALA A 42 -18.90 -17.23 -12.10
C ALA A 42 -18.51 -18.71 -12.13
N SER A 43 -19.21 -19.53 -11.34
CA SER A 43 -19.17 -20.99 -11.44
C SER A 43 -20.05 -21.47 -12.59
N SER A 44 -19.45 -22.13 -13.58
CA SER A 44 -20.18 -22.93 -14.57
C SER A 44 -19.76 -24.39 -14.47
N SER A 45 -20.72 -25.23 -14.09
CA SER A 45 -20.62 -26.67 -13.94
C SER A 45 -20.89 -27.39 -15.27
N HIS A 46 -19.87 -27.94 -15.94
CA HIS A 46 -20.02 -28.95 -17.02
C HIS A 46 -18.98 -30.05 -16.72
N GLY A 47 -19.33 -31.33 -16.50
CA GLY A 47 -19.94 -32.23 -17.49
C GLY A 47 -18.81 -32.99 -18.19
N TYR A 48 -18.23 -34.01 -17.54
CA TYR A 48 -17.20 -34.86 -18.16
C TYR A 48 -17.85 -35.85 -19.12
N SER A 49 -17.83 -35.51 -20.41
CA SER A 49 -18.07 -36.47 -21.49
C SER A 49 -16.75 -36.80 -22.15
N SER A 50 -16.31 -38.05 -21.99
CA SER A 50 -15.18 -38.64 -22.70
C SER A 50 -15.51 -38.79 -24.19
N SER A 51 -15.01 -37.89 -25.03
CA SER A 51 -14.95 -38.08 -26.48
C SER A 51 -13.53 -38.44 -26.89
N HIS A 52 -13.40 -39.63 -27.48
CA HIS A 52 -12.19 -40.13 -28.10
C HIS A 52 -11.82 -39.23 -29.27
N GLY A 53 -10.67 -38.57 -29.19
CA GLY A 53 -10.06 -37.82 -30.29
C GLY A 53 -9.10 -38.70 -31.04
N SER A 54 -9.50 -39.12 -32.24
CA SER A 54 -8.71 -39.88 -33.19
C SER A 54 -7.45 -39.11 -33.60
N TYR A 55 -6.29 -39.73 -33.41
CA TYR A 55 -5.03 -39.29 -34.00
C TYR A 55 -5.05 -39.67 -35.49
N SER A 56 -5.20 -38.68 -36.36
CA SER A 56 -4.92 -38.84 -37.78
C SER A 56 -4.38 -37.52 -38.33
N GLY A 57 -3.10 -37.50 -38.71
CA GLY A 57 -2.53 -36.36 -39.43
C GLY A 57 -1.04 -36.18 -39.18
N GLN A 58 -0.23 -36.89 -39.97
CA GLN A 58 1.20 -36.73 -40.12
C GLN A 58 1.56 -35.26 -40.50
N GLY A 59 2.36 -34.58 -39.69
CA GLY A 59 2.91 -33.24 -40.01
C GLY A 59 3.47 -32.50 -38.79
N ASP A 60 4.79 -32.55 -38.60
CA ASP A 60 5.65 -31.61 -37.84
C ASP A 60 5.14 -30.88 -36.57
N ASN A 61 4.45 -31.58 -35.65
CA ASN A 61 3.89 -30.99 -34.43
C ASN A 61 4.84 -30.98 -33.21
N GLY A 62 5.99 -31.68 -33.27
CA GLY A 62 6.92 -31.79 -32.15
C GLY A 62 7.71 -30.52 -31.86
N LEU A 63 8.14 -29.81 -32.92
CA LEU A 63 8.82 -28.52 -32.80
C LEU A 63 7.90 -27.46 -32.21
N MET A 64 6.63 -27.41 -32.63
CA MET A 64 5.66 -26.43 -32.11
C MET A 64 5.39 -26.61 -30.62
N VAL A 65 5.32 -27.85 -30.13
CA VAL A 65 5.17 -28.14 -28.69
C VAL A 65 6.43 -27.76 -27.91
N MET A 66 7.63 -28.03 -28.45
CA MET A 66 8.89 -27.65 -27.80
C MET A 66 9.08 -26.12 -27.74
N VAL A 67 8.69 -25.40 -28.80
CA VAL A 67 8.69 -23.93 -28.82
C VAL A 67 7.72 -23.37 -27.78
N LEU A 68 6.50 -23.93 -27.68
CA LEU A 68 5.52 -23.52 -26.66
C LEU A 68 6.05 -23.72 -25.23
N ILE A 69 6.67 -24.86 -24.94
CA ILE A 69 7.29 -25.12 -23.64
C ILE A 69 8.40 -24.10 -23.37
N PHE A 70 9.24 -23.80 -24.36
CA PHE A 70 10.32 -22.84 -24.20
C PHE A 70 9.80 -21.42 -23.93
N VAL A 71 8.72 -21.00 -24.58
CA VAL A 71 8.05 -19.72 -24.33
C VAL A 71 7.45 -19.67 -22.93
N ILE A 72 6.79 -20.75 -22.47
CA ILE A 72 6.25 -20.83 -21.12
C ILE A 72 7.38 -20.76 -20.08
N VAL A 73 8.47 -21.51 -20.28
CA VAL A 73 9.64 -21.47 -19.39
C VAL A 73 10.28 -20.08 -19.38
N ALA A 74 10.45 -19.44 -20.54
CA ALA A 74 10.97 -18.07 -20.62
C ALA A 74 10.04 -17.07 -19.91
N MET A 75 8.72 -17.22 -20.04
CA MET A 75 7.73 -16.41 -19.32
C MET A 75 7.82 -16.63 -17.80
N LEU A 76 7.94 -17.87 -17.34
CA LEU A 76 8.09 -18.20 -15.92
C LEU A 76 9.40 -17.62 -15.36
N VAL A 77 10.50 -17.73 -16.10
CA VAL A 77 11.80 -17.13 -15.73
C VAL A 77 11.67 -15.61 -15.68
N TYR A 78 11.01 -14.99 -16.65
CA TYR A 78 10.76 -13.55 -16.65
C TYR A 78 9.97 -13.11 -15.41
N VAL A 79 8.85 -13.77 -15.11
CA VAL A 79 8.04 -13.49 -13.91
C VAL A 79 8.85 -13.70 -12.63
N ALA A 80 9.67 -14.75 -12.56
CA ALA A 80 10.54 -15.01 -11.41
C ALA A 80 11.58 -13.89 -11.21
N VAL A 81 12.22 -13.42 -12.28
CA VAL A 81 13.18 -12.31 -12.21
C VAL A 81 12.51 -11.01 -11.74
N GLN A 82 11.33 -10.67 -12.28
CA GLN A 82 10.57 -9.50 -11.83
C GLN A 82 10.22 -9.59 -10.34
N ASN A 83 9.78 -10.76 -9.89
CA ASN A 83 9.47 -10.99 -8.47
C ASN A 83 10.71 -10.89 -7.57
N LEU A 84 11.89 -11.29 -8.05
CA LEU A 84 13.14 -11.16 -7.29
C LEU A 84 13.57 -9.70 -7.17
N GLN A 85 13.49 -8.92 -8.25
CA GLN A 85 13.85 -7.50 -8.24
C GLN A 85 12.96 -6.69 -7.28
N LEU A 86 11.66 -6.98 -7.27
CA LEU A 86 10.73 -6.35 -6.33
C LEU A 86 11.08 -6.67 -4.87
N LYS A 87 11.45 -7.93 -4.58
CA LYS A 87 11.87 -8.34 -3.23
C LYS A 87 13.13 -7.63 -2.77
N THR A 88 14.10 -7.45 -3.64
CA THR A 88 15.34 -6.74 -3.30
C THR A 88 15.07 -5.27 -3.02
N GLU A 89 14.28 -4.59 -3.85
CA GLU A 89 13.94 -3.19 -3.65
C GLU A 89 13.15 -2.96 -2.35
N LEU A 90 12.20 -3.84 -2.04
CA LEU A 90 11.48 -3.80 -0.78
C LEU A 90 12.41 -4.00 0.42
N ASN A 91 13.31 -4.97 0.34
CA ASN A 91 14.25 -5.24 1.43
C ASN A 91 15.18 -4.05 1.69
N ASP A 92 15.67 -3.39 0.64
CA ASP A 92 16.50 -2.19 0.76
C ASP A 92 15.74 -1.03 1.40
N LYS A 93 14.45 -0.84 1.05
CA LYS A 93 13.57 0.14 1.71
C LYS A 93 13.41 -0.14 3.19
N PHE A 94 13.17 -1.40 3.56
CA PHE A 94 13.02 -1.77 4.98
C PHE A 94 14.32 -1.61 5.77
N ILE A 95 15.48 -1.89 5.17
CA ILE A 95 16.77 -1.62 5.80
C ILE A 95 16.95 -0.11 6.01
N ALA A 96 16.64 0.71 5.01
CA ALA A 96 16.72 2.17 5.11
C ALA A 96 15.80 2.72 6.21
N VAL A 97 14.57 2.24 6.32
CA VAL A 97 13.65 2.58 7.42
C VAL A 97 14.27 2.21 8.76
N ARG A 98 14.71 0.96 8.95
CA ARG A 98 15.28 0.51 10.23
C ARG A 98 16.48 1.35 10.66
N ASN A 99 17.39 1.63 9.73
CA ASN A 99 18.58 2.44 10.02
C ASN A 99 18.19 3.86 10.40
N LEU A 100 17.26 4.47 9.67
CA LEU A 100 16.80 5.82 9.96
C LEU A 100 16.08 5.88 11.31
N THR A 101 15.12 5.00 11.58
CA THR A 101 14.42 4.97 12.87
C THR A 101 15.36 4.75 14.05
N ALA A 102 16.38 3.90 13.90
CA ALA A 102 17.37 3.67 14.95
C ALA A 102 18.23 4.92 15.27
N GLU A 103 18.44 5.80 14.28
CA GLU A 103 19.09 7.10 14.52
C GLU A 103 18.13 8.14 15.11
N LEU A 104 16.88 8.16 14.65
CA LEU A 104 15.84 9.07 15.16
C LEU A 104 15.50 8.78 16.63
N GLU A 105 15.36 7.51 17.00
CA GLU A 105 15.02 7.03 18.34
C GLU A 105 15.96 7.56 19.42
N LYS A 106 17.26 7.71 19.11
CA LYS A 106 18.26 8.25 20.05
C LYS A 106 17.94 9.67 20.51
N ARG A 107 17.24 10.44 19.67
CA ARG A 107 16.84 11.83 19.95
C ARG A 107 15.40 11.91 20.44
N ASP A 108 14.55 11.05 19.89
CA ASP A 108 13.12 11.05 20.16
C ASP A 108 12.57 9.61 20.20
N PRO A 109 12.23 9.10 21.40
CA PRO A 109 11.73 7.73 21.59
C PRO A 109 10.44 7.42 20.82
N LEU A 110 9.72 8.43 20.31
CA LEU A 110 8.51 8.20 19.52
C LEU A 110 8.79 7.47 18.19
N TRP A 111 10.04 7.50 17.72
CA TRP A 111 10.53 6.80 16.54
C TRP A 111 11.01 5.35 16.80
N ASP A 112 10.93 4.86 18.04
CA ASP A 112 11.22 3.44 18.32
C ASP A 112 10.31 2.53 17.49
N LEU A 113 10.94 1.69 16.68
CA LEU A 113 10.24 0.84 15.70
C LEU A 113 9.28 -0.13 16.39
N GLN A 114 9.65 -0.65 17.58
CA GLN A 114 8.81 -1.56 18.33
C GLN A 114 7.56 -0.85 18.86
N THR A 115 7.73 0.33 19.47
CA THR A 115 6.65 1.18 19.97
C THR A 115 5.72 1.62 18.85
N MET A 116 6.25 2.01 17.69
CA MET A 116 5.45 2.33 16.50
C MET A 116 4.62 1.12 16.06
N THR A 117 5.22 -0.06 15.99
CA THR A 117 4.53 -1.30 15.58
C THR A 117 3.42 -1.69 16.57
N SER A 118 3.69 -1.60 17.88
CA SER A 118 2.69 -1.82 18.93
C SER A 118 1.54 -0.83 18.84
N ARG A 119 1.83 0.45 18.54
CA ARG A 119 0.81 1.48 18.34
C ARG A 119 -0.07 1.17 17.13
N VAL A 120 0.51 0.74 16.01
CA VAL A 120 -0.27 0.32 14.83
C VAL A 120 -1.22 -0.83 15.19
N ASN A 121 -0.74 -1.84 15.93
CA ASN A 121 -1.56 -2.98 16.36
C ASN A 121 -2.74 -2.52 17.24
N GLU A 122 -2.48 -1.70 18.25
CA GLU A 122 -3.51 -1.15 19.15
C GLU A 122 -4.58 -0.38 18.35
N VAL A 123 -4.13 0.54 17.50
CA VAL A 123 -5.01 1.40 16.70
C VAL A 123 -5.83 0.56 15.72
N PHE A 124 -5.25 -0.46 15.10
CA PHE A 124 -5.96 -1.39 14.23
C PHE A 124 -7.16 -2.01 14.93
N PHE A 125 -6.97 -2.67 16.08
CA PHE A 125 -8.07 -3.33 16.77
C PHE A 125 -9.11 -2.34 17.32
N LYS A 126 -8.70 -1.16 17.80
CA LYS A 126 -9.63 -0.10 18.22
C LYS A 126 -10.52 0.38 17.06
N VAL A 127 -9.93 0.63 15.89
CA VAL A 127 -10.66 1.05 14.68
C VAL A 127 -11.63 -0.04 14.23
N GLN A 128 -11.23 -1.32 14.22
CA GLN A 128 -12.11 -2.42 13.85
C GLN A 128 -13.29 -2.58 14.83
N ALA A 129 -13.03 -2.42 16.14
CA ALA A 129 -14.09 -2.45 17.15
C ALA A 129 -15.08 -1.29 16.96
N ALA A 130 -14.58 -0.08 16.75
CA ALA A 130 -15.38 1.11 16.47
C ALA A 130 -16.28 0.94 15.23
N TRP A 131 -15.74 0.33 14.17
CA TRP A 131 -16.48 0.01 12.95
C TRP A 131 -17.59 -1.02 13.19
N THR A 132 -17.26 -2.12 13.88
CA THR A 132 -18.21 -3.22 14.18
C THR A 132 -19.37 -2.77 15.05
N GLU A 133 -19.08 -1.95 16.07
CA GLU A 133 -20.10 -1.37 16.96
C GLU A 133 -20.86 -0.20 16.31
N ARG A 134 -20.41 0.27 15.13
CA ARG A 134 -20.89 1.51 14.48
C ARG A 134 -20.81 2.71 15.42
N ASN A 135 -19.77 2.75 16.26
CA ASN A 135 -19.51 3.79 17.23
C ASN A 135 -18.06 4.26 17.12
N GLN A 136 -17.84 5.34 16.37
CA GLN A 136 -16.50 5.87 16.13
C GLN A 136 -15.88 6.57 17.34
N ASP A 137 -16.67 6.86 18.37
CA ASP A 137 -16.14 7.47 19.59
C ASP A 137 -15.19 6.52 20.34
N LEU A 138 -15.32 5.21 20.11
CA LEU A 138 -14.42 4.18 20.65
C LEU A 138 -12.96 4.29 20.16
N ALA A 139 -12.73 4.94 19.01
CA ALA A 139 -11.41 5.11 18.42
C ALA A 139 -11.00 6.59 18.28
N ARG A 140 -11.69 7.50 18.96
CA ARG A 140 -11.49 8.95 18.82
C ARG A 140 -10.07 9.40 19.19
N ASP A 141 -9.49 8.78 20.22
CA ASP A 141 -8.13 9.02 20.71
C ASP A 141 -7.03 8.55 19.73
N CYS A 142 -7.40 7.77 18.72
CA CYS A 142 -6.47 7.14 17.79
C CYS A 142 -6.51 7.74 16.38
N MET A 143 -7.45 8.63 16.08
CA MET A 143 -7.68 9.15 14.74
C MET A 143 -7.51 10.67 14.67
N SER A 144 -7.00 11.13 13.54
CA SER A 144 -7.12 12.53 13.14
C SER A 144 -8.59 12.95 12.96
N ASP A 145 -8.87 14.23 13.11
CA ASP A 145 -10.23 14.78 12.92
C ASP A 145 -10.83 14.45 11.54
N PRO A 146 -10.12 14.64 10.41
CA PRO A 146 -10.68 14.36 9.10
C PRO A 146 -11.06 12.88 8.93
N LEU A 147 -10.24 11.96 9.44
CA LEU A 147 -10.52 10.53 9.36
C LEU A 147 -11.71 10.14 10.25
N TYR A 148 -11.74 10.64 11.49
CA TYR A 148 -12.83 10.40 12.42
C TYR A 148 -14.18 10.83 11.83
N TYR A 149 -14.28 12.06 11.31
CA TYR A 149 -15.55 12.54 10.75
C TYR A 149 -15.99 11.74 9.52
N ARG A 150 -15.04 11.30 8.68
CA ARG A 150 -15.34 10.43 7.53
C ARG A 150 -15.89 9.09 7.98
N HIS A 151 -15.22 8.40 8.90
CA HIS A 151 -15.69 7.12 9.42
C HIS A 151 -17.00 7.24 10.18
N LYS A 152 -17.19 8.35 10.92
CA LYS A 152 -18.43 8.61 11.63
C LYS A 152 -19.61 8.73 10.67
N ALA A 153 -19.45 9.49 9.59
CA ALA A 153 -20.48 9.60 8.56
C ALA A 153 -20.83 8.23 7.95
N GLN A 154 -19.84 7.37 7.74
CA GLN A 154 -20.06 6.00 7.23
C GLN A 154 -20.83 5.13 8.22
N THR A 155 -20.47 5.13 9.50
CA THR A 155 -21.20 4.36 10.52
C THR A 155 -22.60 4.91 10.80
N ASP A 156 -22.77 6.23 10.77
CA ASP A 156 -24.07 6.87 10.93
C ASP A 156 -24.99 6.50 9.74
N GLN A 157 -24.44 6.41 8.52
CA GLN A 157 -25.16 5.89 7.36
C GLN A 157 -25.52 4.40 7.51
N MET A 158 -24.64 3.59 8.09
CA MET A 158 -24.94 2.18 8.38
C MET A 158 -26.09 2.03 9.38
N LEU A 159 -26.13 2.88 10.42
CA LEU A 159 -27.24 2.95 11.36
C LEU A 159 -28.55 3.34 10.66
N ALA A 160 -28.54 4.41 9.85
CA ALA A 160 -29.71 4.88 9.10
C ALA A 160 -30.25 3.82 8.14
N THR A 161 -29.37 3.06 7.48
CA THR A 161 -29.72 2.00 6.52
C THR A 161 -29.98 0.65 7.17
N LYS A 162 -29.87 0.55 8.51
CA LYS A 162 -29.98 -0.70 9.28
C LYS A 162 -29.04 -1.79 8.73
N THR A 163 -27.82 -1.40 8.39
CA THR A 163 -26.77 -2.31 7.96
C THR A 163 -25.70 -2.41 9.04
N ARG A 164 -25.08 -3.58 9.19
CA ARG A 164 -23.96 -3.81 10.10
C ARG A 164 -22.88 -4.58 9.37
N ASN A 165 -21.65 -4.06 9.39
CA ASN A 165 -20.47 -4.81 8.98
C ASN A 165 -20.05 -5.69 10.17
N VAL A 166 -19.80 -6.96 9.90
CA VAL A 166 -19.32 -7.94 10.88
C VAL A 166 -17.93 -8.40 10.46
N LEU A 167 -16.99 -8.21 11.38
CA LEU A 167 -15.61 -8.60 11.23
C LEU A 167 -15.32 -9.73 12.22
N GLU A 168 -14.99 -10.91 11.70
CA GLU A 168 -14.74 -12.13 12.48
C GLU A 168 -13.39 -12.74 12.13
N ASN A 169 -12.83 -13.54 13.04
CA ASN A 169 -11.56 -14.26 12.85
C ASN A 169 -10.41 -13.37 12.33
N ILE A 170 -10.30 -12.16 12.89
CA ILE A 170 -9.26 -11.21 12.50
C ILE A 170 -7.89 -11.77 12.90
N GLN A 171 -7.04 -12.00 11.90
CA GLN A 171 -5.65 -12.40 12.06
C GLN A 171 -4.77 -11.35 11.41
N LEU A 172 -4.07 -10.57 12.23
CA LEU A 172 -3.05 -9.64 11.75
C LEU A 172 -1.72 -10.39 11.70
N ALA A 173 -1.28 -10.76 10.49
CA ALA A 173 -0.11 -11.61 10.29
C ALA A 173 1.20 -10.82 10.35
N GLU A 174 1.20 -9.60 9.81
CA GLU A 174 2.41 -8.78 9.69
C GLU A 174 2.09 -7.28 9.77
N ILE A 175 2.99 -6.55 10.43
CA ILE A 175 3.03 -5.09 10.41
C ILE A 175 4.46 -4.69 10.02
N LEU A 176 4.59 -3.96 8.91
CA LEU A 176 5.87 -3.45 8.43
C LEU A 176 5.79 -1.93 8.33
N VAL A 177 6.62 -1.22 9.10
CA VAL A 177 6.81 0.22 8.88
C VAL A 177 7.52 0.38 7.53
N TYR A 178 6.82 0.95 6.54
CA TYR A 178 7.30 0.99 5.17
C TYR A 178 7.88 2.37 4.79
N SER A 179 7.54 3.43 5.54
CA SER A 179 8.10 4.76 5.33
C SER A 179 8.04 5.60 6.61
N VAL A 180 9.06 6.43 6.84
CA VAL A 180 9.12 7.43 7.92
C VAL A 180 9.54 8.79 7.37
N SER A 181 8.93 9.88 7.81
CA SER A 181 9.30 11.25 7.42
C SER A 181 9.44 12.11 8.67
N ASP A 182 10.69 12.46 9.00
CA ASP A 182 11.14 13.32 10.10
C ASP A 182 11.35 14.74 9.58
N TYR A 183 10.68 15.70 10.21
CA TYR A 183 10.78 17.12 9.90
C TYR A 183 11.37 17.88 11.08
N GLN A 184 11.89 19.08 10.85
CA GLN A 184 12.32 19.97 11.95
C GLN A 184 11.16 20.40 12.86
N ASP A 185 9.97 20.52 12.28
CA ASP A 185 8.73 20.69 13.03
C ASP A 185 8.08 19.33 13.22
N ASP A 186 8.24 18.76 14.43
CA ASP A 186 7.68 17.47 14.84
C ASP A 186 6.18 17.34 14.53
N ALA A 187 5.42 18.45 14.50
CA ALA A 187 4.01 18.40 14.14
C ALA A 187 3.76 17.99 12.67
N ARG A 188 4.80 17.94 11.84
CA ARG A 188 4.74 17.44 10.46
C ARG A 188 5.20 16.00 10.33
N ASP A 189 5.73 15.39 11.39
CA ASP A 189 6.23 14.03 11.35
C ASP A 189 5.14 13.05 10.95
N THR A 190 5.52 12.13 10.09
CA THR A 190 4.63 11.06 9.64
C THR A 190 5.38 9.75 9.55
N PHE A 191 4.64 8.67 9.71
CA PHE A 191 5.09 7.37 9.25
C PHE A 191 3.92 6.64 8.65
N ALA A 192 4.21 5.56 7.94
CA ALA A 192 3.16 4.71 7.46
C ALA A 192 3.59 3.24 7.49
N ALA A 193 2.61 2.37 7.74
CA ALA A 193 2.81 0.95 7.99
C ALA A 193 1.94 0.11 7.05
N GLN A 194 2.53 -0.91 6.44
CA GLN A 194 1.83 -1.94 5.71
C GLN A 194 1.36 -3.02 6.68
N LEU A 195 0.08 -3.35 6.61
CA LEU A 195 -0.56 -4.38 7.40
C LEU A 195 -0.99 -5.52 6.46
N THR A 196 -0.59 -6.73 6.79
CA THR A 196 -0.99 -7.94 6.07
C THR A 196 -1.72 -8.86 7.04
N GLY A 197 -2.87 -9.38 6.65
CA GLY A 197 -3.66 -10.26 7.50
C GLY A 197 -4.79 -10.94 6.76
N SER A 198 -5.67 -11.58 7.52
CA SER A 198 -6.91 -12.14 7.02
C SER A 198 -8.05 -11.90 8.00
N MET A 199 -9.27 -11.76 7.48
CA MET A 199 -10.47 -11.70 8.32
C MET A 199 -11.71 -12.08 7.50
N ILE A 200 -12.75 -12.52 8.19
CA ILE A 200 -14.09 -12.68 7.62
C ILE A 200 -14.77 -11.31 7.69
N ASP A 201 -15.20 -10.78 6.54
CA ASP A 201 -15.94 -9.51 6.44
C ASP A 201 -17.23 -9.72 5.66
N TYR A 202 -18.35 -9.47 6.32
CA TYR A 202 -19.65 -9.49 5.68
C TYR A 202 -20.57 -8.42 6.25
N THR A 203 -21.47 -7.94 5.40
CA THR A 203 -22.50 -6.97 5.78
C THR A 203 -23.85 -7.67 5.95
N VAL A 204 -24.51 -7.37 7.06
CA VAL A 204 -25.86 -7.84 7.39
C VAL A 204 -26.84 -6.68 7.25
N LYS A 205 -27.92 -6.84 6.47
CA LYS A 205 -29.05 -5.91 6.44
C LYS A 205 -30.14 -6.39 7.41
N GLN A 206 -30.61 -5.51 8.31
CA GLN A 206 -31.60 -5.84 9.35
C GLN A 206 -33.07 -5.80 8.88
N ALA A 207 -33.35 -5.55 7.60
CA ALA A 207 -34.73 -5.56 7.08
C ALA A 207 -35.14 -6.97 6.62
N HIS A 208 -36.16 -7.55 7.28
CA HIS A 208 -36.91 -8.73 6.85
C HIS A 208 -36.13 -10.02 6.54
N GLY A 209 -35.28 -10.46 7.47
CA GLY A 209 -34.74 -11.83 7.44
C GLY A 209 -33.66 -12.03 6.38
N TYR A 210 -32.45 -11.58 6.71
CA TYR A 210 -31.17 -12.02 6.15
C TYR A 210 -30.98 -11.85 4.64
N VAL A 211 -30.54 -10.65 4.24
CA VAL A 211 -29.59 -10.55 3.13
C VAL A 211 -28.21 -10.27 3.72
N THR A 212 -27.35 -11.25 3.59
CA THR A 212 -25.91 -11.13 3.85
C THR A 212 -25.23 -10.84 2.53
N VAL A 213 -24.38 -9.83 2.49
CA VAL A 213 -23.49 -9.61 1.37
C VAL A 213 -22.06 -9.78 1.86
N GLY A 214 -21.31 -10.71 1.27
CA GLY A 214 -19.98 -11.13 1.72
C GLY A 214 -19.89 -12.63 2.01
N ASP A 215 -18.69 -13.12 2.27
CA ASP A 215 -18.42 -14.50 2.66
C ASP A 215 -18.37 -14.60 4.20
N ARG A 216 -19.16 -15.49 4.78
CA ARG A 216 -19.21 -15.73 6.24
C ARG A 216 -18.28 -16.85 6.70
N VAL A 217 -17.72 -17.61 5.77
CA VAL A 217 -17.02 -18.85 6.03
C VAL A 217 -15.54 -18.68 5.76
N ASN A 218 -15.19 -18.07 4.64
CA ASN A 218 -13.81 -17.93 4.22
C ASN A 218 -13.25 -16.57 4.66
N ALA A 219 -12.14 -16.62 5.38
CA ALA A 219 -11.37 -15.42 5.66
C ALA A 219 -10.74 -14.89 4.36
N GLU A 220 -10.92 -13.61 4.10
CA GLU A 220 -10.30 -12.91 2.99
C GLU A 220 -8.96 -12.32 3.45
N ALA A 221 -7.91 -12.55 2.67
CA ALA A 221 -6.61 -11.92 2.91
C ALA A 221 -6.67 -10.45 2.51
N PHE A 222 -6.04 -9.59 3.31
CA PHE A 222 -5.96 -8.15 3.04
C PHE A 222 -4.51 -7.67 3.14
N THR A 223 -4.22 -6.63 2.36
CA THR A 223 -2.99 -5.85 2.48
C THR A 223 -3.32 -4.38 2.36
N GLU A 224 -3.15 -3.66 3.45
CA GLU A 224 -3.49 -2.24 3.56
C GLU A 224 -2.29 -1.45 4.06
N VAL A 225 -2.32 -0.15 3.79
CA VAL A 225 -1.32 0.78 4.27
C VAL A 225 -2.00 1.86 5.11
N TRP A 226 -1.51 1.98 6.33
CA TRP A 226 -2.04 2.87 7.37
C TRP A 226 -1.05 4.00 7.59
N PHE A 227 -1.53 5.23 7.43
CA PHE A 227 -0.74 6.45 7.50
C PHE A 227 -0.98 7.14 8.84
N PHE A 228 0.10 7.47 9.52
CA PHE A 228 0.09 8.12 10.82
C PHE A 228 0.73 9.49 10.76
N VAL A 229 0.17 10.42 11.53
CA VAL A 229 0.69 11.76 11.73
C VAL A 229 0.97 11.98 13.21
N ARG A 230 2.00 12.75 13.51
CA ARG A 230 2.33 13.13 14.89
C ARG A 230 1.46 14.31 15.34
N ARG A 231 0.82 14.15 16.49
CA ARG A 231 0.08 15.20 17.20
C ARG A 231 0.23 15.00 18.69
N ASN A 232 0.54 16.07 19.42
CA ASN A 232 0.68 16.06 20.89
C ASN A 232 1.57 14.91 21.40
N ASN A 233 2.70 14.69 20.72
CA ASN A 233 3.65 13.62 21.02
C ASN A 233 3.06 12.19 20.94
N GLN A 234 2.07 11.99 20.08
CA GLN A 234 1.44 10.70 19.82
C GLN A 234 1.21 10.49 18.32
N TRP A 235 1.20 9.21 17.92
CA TRP A 235 0.83 8.81 16.58
C TRP A 235 -0.68 8.63 16.44
N LEU A 236 -1.27 9.41 15.54
CA LEU A 236 -2.69 9.35 15.18
C LEU A 236 -2.86 8.86 13.75
N LEU A 237 -3.84 7.99 13.55
CA LEU A 237 -4.22 7.49 12.23
C LEU A 237 -4.85 8.61 11.40
N ASN A 238 -4.30 8.83 10.21
CA ASN A 238 -4.69 9.90 9.31
C ASN A 238 -5.38 9.38 8.05
N ALA A 239 -4.90 8.26 7.51
CA ALA A 239 -5.48 7.65 6.32
C ALA A 239 -5.26 6.14 6.29
N ILE A 240 -6.13 5.45 5.58
CA ILE A 240 -6.02 4.03 5.25
C ILE A 240 -6.17 3.95 3.73
N ALA A 241 -5.31 3.16 3.07
CA ALA A 241 -5.38 2.94 1.64
C ALA A 241 -4.99 1.49 1.27
N PRO A 242 -5.46 0.95 0.14
CA PRO A 242 -4.91 -0.30 -0.41
C PRO A 242 -3.46 -0.09 -0.81
N LEU A 243 -2.66 -1.16 -0.79
CA LEU A 243 -1.23 -1.11 -1.16
C LEU A 243 -1.00 -0.40 -2.51
N ALA A 244 -1.77 -0.75 -3.55
CA ALA A 244 -1.65 -0.14 -4.87
C ALA A 244 -1.91 1.38 -4.89
N THR A 245 -2.74 1.90 -3.99
CA THR A 245 -3.02 3.34 -3.89
C THR A 245 -1.97 4.03 -3.02
N ALA A 246 -1.47 3.35 -1.99
CA ALA A 246 -0.47 3.89 -1.08
C ALA A 246 0.88 4.16 -1.75
N GLU A 247 1.27 3.34 -2.72
CA GLU A 247 2.47 3.57 -3.54
C GLU A 247 2.39 4.91 -4.30
N ILE A 248 1.20 5.31 -4.73
CA ILE A 248 0.96 6.59 -5.42
C ILE A 248 1.00 7.76 -4.42
N ILE A 249 0.40 7.60 -3.24
CA ILE A 249 0.30 8.66 -2.23
C ILE A 249 1.67 8.98 -1.60
N SER A 250 2.45 7.95 -1.29
CA SER A 250 3.57 8.10 -0.36
C SER A 250 4.90 8.52 -0.99
N HIS A 251 5.05 8.51 -2.32
CA HIS A 251 6.36 8.69 -2.98
C HIS A 251 7.51 7.85 -2.35
N GLY A 252 7.17 6.76 -1.65
CA GLY A 252 8.02 5.62 -1.26
C GLY A 252 9.39 5.88 -0.62
N ARG A 253 9.74 7.08 -0.17
CA ARG A 253 11.07 7.36 0.39
C ARG A 253 10.97 7.90 1.79
N SER A 254 11.61 7.19 2.71
CA SER A 254 11.86 7.70 4.06
C SER A 254 12.74 8.95 3.99
N TYR A 255 12.48 9.90 4.87
CA TYR A 255 13.01 11.26 4.79
C TYR A 255 13.35 11.78 6.19
N SER A 256 14.45 12.53 6.33
CA SER A 256 14.77 13.32 7.53
C SER A 256 15.36 14.67 7.12
N GLU A 257 14.69 15.76 7.50
CA GLU A 257 15.09 17.12 7.16
C GLU A 257 16.45 17.49 7.80
N ASN A 258 16.72 17.02 9.01
CA ASN A 258 17.96 17.28 9.74
C ASN A 258 19.20 16.66 9.06
N GLN A 259 19.07 15.46 8.46
CA GLN A 259 20.18 14.85 7.73
C GLN A 259 20.42 15.54 6.37
N THR A 260 19.36 16.07 5.76
CA THR A 260 19.46 16.77 4.47
C THR A 260 20.18 18.11 4.63
N ASN A 261 19.83 18.89 5.65
CA ASN A 261 20.45 20.18 5.94
C ASN A 261 21.92 20.03 6.37
N CYS A 262 22.26 18.97 7.11
CA CYS A 262 23.65 18.68 7.51
C CYS A 262 24.55 18.34 6.29
N GLY A 263 23.98 17.72 5.24
CA GLY A 263 24.67 17.46 3.97
C GLY A 263 24.92 18.73 3.16
N GLU A 264 23.95 19.64 3.12
CA GLU A 264 24.10 20.95 2.46
C GLU A 264 25.08 21.86 3.24
N GLU A 265 24.99 21.91 4.57
CA GLU A 265 25.94 22.65 5.41
C GLU A 265 27.36 22.11 5.30
N SER A 266 27.56 20.79 5.28
CA SER A 266 28.90 20.18 5.10
C SER A 266 29.50 20.48 3.72
N GLN A 267 28.70 20.50 2.65
CA GLN A 267 29.16 20.91 1.32
C GLN A 267 29.49 22.41 1.29
N THR A 268 28.69 23.24 1.95
CA THR A 268 28.91 24.68 2.03
C THR A 268 30.16 25.01 2.86
N GLU A 269 30.45 24.25 3.92
CA GLU A 269 31.70 24.36 4.68
C GLU A 269 32.91 23.83 3.93
N GLN A 270 32.79 22.73 3.17
CA GLN A 270 33.88 22.26 2.30
C GLN A 270 34.23 23.28 1.21
N ILE A 271 33.22 23.88 0.56
CA ILE A 271 33.42 24.93 -0.44
C ILE A 271 34.06 26.18 0.20
N LYS A 272 33.62 26.59 1.40
CA LYS A 272 34.25 27.71 2.13
C LYS A 272 35.71 27.41 2.53
N ASN A 273 36.01 26.17 2.92
CA ASN A 273 37.36 25.76 3.28
C ASN A 273 38.29 25.63 2.07
N GLU A 274 37.79 25.20 0.91
CA GLU A 274 38.53 25.19 -0.36
C GLU A 274 38.80 26.60 -0.90
N VAL A 275 37.84 27.52 -0.73
CA VAL A 275 38.02 28.94 -1.09
C VAL A 275 39.04 29.63 -0.17
N ASN A 276 39.04 29.34 1.13
CA ASN A 276 40.01 29.90 2.08
C ASN A 276 41.42 29.31 1.96
N ASN A 277 41.57 28.07 1.47
CA ASN A 277 42.87 27.44 1.22
C ASN A 277 43.49 27.77 -0.15
N GLY A 278 42.87 28.67 -0.93
CA GLY A 278 43.49 29.28 -2.10
C GLY A 278 43.62 28.40 -3.34
N THR A 279 42.80 27.36 -3.49
CA THR A 279 42.89 26.42 -4.62
C THR A 279 41.90 26.67 -5.78
N VAL A 280 41.14 27.77 -5.79
CA VAL A 280 40.27 28.09 -6.93
C VAL A 280 40.46 29.55 -7.33
N GLU A 281 41.16 29.79 -8.44
CA GLU A 281 41.13 31.06 -9.14
C GLU A 281 39.69 31.35 -9.60
N SER A 282 39.19 32.53 -9.22
CA SER A 282 37.92 33.07 -9.67
C SER A 282 37.88 33.19 -11.20
N PRO A 283 36.89 32.60 -11.91
CA PRO A 283 36.66 32.96 -13.30
C PRO A 283 36.02 34.35 -13.32
N ILE A 284 36.80 35.31 -13.79
CA ILE A 284 36.34 36.59 -14.31
C ILE A 284 35.36 36.28 -15.45
N TRP A 285 34.11 36.77 -15.34
CA TRP A 285 33.23 37.40 -16.34
C TRP A 285 31.78 37.36 -15.84
#